data_AF-A0A5D0QPP2-F1
#
_entry.id   AF-A0A5D0QPP2-F1
#
_cell.length_a   1.000
_cell.length_b   1.000
_cell.length_c   1.000
_cell.angle_alpha   90.00
_cell.angle_beta   90.00
_cell.angle_gamma   90.00
#
_symmetry.space_group_name_H-M   'P 1'
#
loop_
_entity.id
_entity.type
_entity.pdbx_description
1 polymer ?
#
loop_
_entity_poly.entity_id
_entity_poly.type
_entity_poly.pdbx_seq_one_letter_code
_entity_poly.pdbx_strand_id
1 'polypeptide(L)'
;MKLKPGLHNINYGLLFLIGIFYNAWLFGLAALFGTIISTVTAHVLKYPKDDIKNGLYGFNGTLTGIAVTGLITLTVPFVLATWGVLMLKKVKI
;
A
#
# COMPACT_ATOMS: atom_id res chain seq x y z
N MET A 1 -31.03 -13.27 -5.41
CA MET A 1 -30.60 -12.67 -6.69
C MET A 1 -29.18 -13.17 -6.97
N LYS A 2 -29.01 -14.24 -7.75
CA LYS A 2 -27.68 -14.76 -8.11
C LYS A 2 -27.13 -13.89 -9.25
N LEU A 3 -26.19 -13.00 -8.92
CA LEU A 3 -25.43 -12.26 -9.93
C LEU A 3 -24.59 -13.24 -10.75
N LYS A 4 -24.61 -13.07 -12.08
CA LYS A 4 -23.85 -13.87 -13.04
C LYS A 4 -22.35 -13.81 -12.69
N PRO A 5 -21.70 -14.92 -12.31
CA PRO A 5 -20.28 -14.88 -11.98
C PRO A 5 -19.47 -14.83 -13.27
N GLY A 6 -18.61 -13.83 -13.43
CA GLY A 6 -17.50 -13.96 -14.39
C GLY A 6 -17.08 -12.75 -15.23
N LEU A 7 -17.61 -11.53 -15.03
CA LEU A 7 -17.11 -10.37 -15.80
C LEU A 7 -17.08 -9.05 -15.00
N HIS A 8 -16.63 -9.08 -13.75
CA HIS A 8 -16.55 -7.87 -12.95
C HIS A 8 -15.09 -7.36 -12.86
N ASN A 9 -14.80 -6.33 -13.67
CA ASN A 9 -14.08 -5.13 -13.24
C ASN A 9 -12.56 -5.19 -12.94
N ILE A 10 -11.80 -6.19 -13.40
CA ILE A 10 -10.30 -6.17 -13.35
C ILE A 10 -9.73 -4.87 -13.93
N ASN A 11 -10.39 -4.32 -14.95
CA ASN A 11 -9.99 -3.08 -15.62
C ASN A 11 -9.88 -1.89 -14.65
N TYR A 12 -10.73 -1.79 -13.63
CA TYR A 12 -10.70 -0.64 -12.71
C TYR A 12 -9.53 -0.73 -11.73
N GLY A 13 -9.23 -1.91 -11.19
CA GLY A 13 -8.04 -2.11 -10.35
C GLY A 13 -6.76 -1.81 -11.11
N LEU A 14 -6.70 -2.20 -12.38
CA LEU A 14 -5.57 -1.87 -13.27
C LEU A 14 -5.46 -0.36 -13.53
N LEU A 15 -6.58 0.32 -13.80
CA LEU A 15 -6.61 1.77 -13.99
C LEU A 15 -6.14 2.53 -12.74
N PHE A 16 -6.58 2.10 -11.55
CA PHE A 16 -6.07 2.66 -10.28
C PHE A 16 -4.57 2.46 -10.14
N LEU A 17 -4.07 1.25 -10.42
CA LEU A 17 -2.66 0.95 -10.33
C LEU A 17 -1.83 1.82 -11.28
N ILE A 18 -2.27 1.96 -12.54
CA ILE A 18 -1.63 2.84 -13.52
C ILE A 18 -1.63 4.30 -13.03
N GLY A 19 -2.74 4.78 -12.49
CA GLY A 19 -2.83 6.14 -11.92
C GLY A 19 -1.86 6.38 -10.77
N ILE A 20 -1.70 5.39 -9.88
CA ILE A 20 -0.74 5.47 -8.76
C ILE A 20 0.70 5.46 -9.30
N PHE A 21 1.03 4.57 -10.24
CA PHE A 21 2.36 4.53 -10.87
C PHE A 21 2.70 5.81 -11.62
N TYR A 22 1.72 6.41 -12.30
CA TYR A 22 1.86 7.69 -12.98
C TYR A 22 2.14 8.84 -12.00
N ASN A 23 1.52 8.83 -10.83
CA ASN A 23 1.80 9.81 -9.79
C ASN A 23 3.22 9.64 -9.23
N ALA A 24 3.56 8.43 -8.80
CA ALA A 24 4.88 8.12 -8.28
C ALA A 24 5.12 6.59 -8.25
N TRP A 25 6.19 6.16 -8.91
CA TRP A 25 6.55 4.73 -9.01
C TRP A 25 6.68 4.04 -7.65
N LEU A 26 7.21 4.73 -6.64
CA LEU A 26 7.38 4.19 -5.28
C LEU A 26 6.05 3.82 -4.62
N PHE A 27 5.03 4.68 -4.78
CA PHE A 27 3.69 4.41 -4.27
C PHE A 27 3.00 3.29 -5.05
N GLY A 28 3.29 3.16 -6.34
CA GLY A 28 2.81 2.05 -7.17
C GLY A 28 3.37 0.70 -6.71
N LEU A 29 4.67 0.64 -6.39
CA LEU A 29 5.28 -0.55 -5.80
C LEU A 29 4.70 -0.86 -4.42
N ALA A 30 4.53 0.16 -3.56
CA ALA A 30 3.93 -0.02 -2.24
C ALA A 30 2.50 -0.56 -2.30
N ALA A 31 1.71 -0.07 -3.26
CA ALA A 31 0.37 -0.54 -3.57
C ALA A 31 0.38 -2.04 -3.97
N LEU A 32 1.31 -2.44 -4.85
CA LEU A 32 1.48 -3.84 -5.25
C LEU A 32 1.87 -4.73 -4.06
N PHE A 33 2.90 -4.37 -3.32
CA PHE A 33 3.35 -5.14 -2.17
C PHE A 33 2.28 -5.26 -1.09
N GLY A 34 1.58 -4.17 -0.79
CA GLY A 34 0.48 -4.16 0.17
C GLY A 34 -0.63 -5.14 -0.24
N THR A 35 -1.00 -5.15 -1.53
CA THR A 35 -2.01 -6.07 -2.08
C THR A 35 -1.55 -7.52 -2.00
N ILE A 36 -0.29 -7.81 -2.34
CA ILE A 36 0.27 -9.16 -2.31
C ILE A 36 0.29 -9.66 -0.87
N ILE A 37 0.83 -8.87 0.07
CA ILE A 37 0.95 -9.24 1.48
C ILE A 37 -0.42 -9.51 2.08
N SER A 38 -1.41 -8.64 1.85
CA SER A 38 -2.75 -8.84 2.40
C SER A 38 -3.46 -10.06 1.79
N THR A 39 -3.27 -10.31 0.50
CA THR A 39 -3.83 -11.47 -0.19
C THR A 39 -3.20 -12.78 0.30
N VAL A 40 -1.87 -12.81 0.46
CA VAL A 40 -1.16 -13.96 1.04
C VAL A 40 -1.60 -14.18 2.48
N THR A 41 -1.73 -13.11 3.26
CA THR A 41 -2.21 -13.19 4.65
C THR A 41 -3.62 -13.81 4.71
N ALA A 42 -4.54 -13.41 3.83
CA ALA A 42 -5.87 -14.00 3.74
C ALA A 42 -5.84 -15.50 3.42
N HIS A 43 -4.91 -15.94 2.55
CA HIS A 43 -4.70 -17.37 2.27
C HIS A 43 -4.17 -18.12 3.49
N VAL A 44 -3.16 -17.58 4.17
CA VAL A 44 -2.56 -18.18 5.37
C VAL A 44 -3.60 -18.32 6.49
N LEU A 45 -4.46 -17.32 6.67
CA LEU A 45 -5.54 -17.33 7.65
C LEU A 45 -6.79 -18.12 7.22
N LYS A 46 -6.76 -18.77 6.04
CA LYS A 46 -7.84 -19.61 5.50
C LYS A 46 -9.18 -18.88 5.38
N TYR A 47 -9.14 -17.61 4.97
CA TYR A 47 -10.36 -16.84 4.67
C TYR A 47 -11.14 -17.45 3.50
N PRO A 48 -12.45 -17.15 3.36
CA PRO A 48 -13.27 -17.72 2.29
C PRO A 48 -12.66 -17.49 0.90
N LYS A 49 -12.48 -18.57 0.13
CA LYS A 49 -11.82 -18.52 -1.18
C LYS A 49 -12.56 -17.66 -2.18
N ASP A 50 -13.89 -17.59 -2.09
CA ASP A 50 -14.70 -16.75 -2.96
C ASP A 50 -14.46 -15.27 -2.67
N ASP A 51 -14.28 -14.90 -1.39
CA ASP A 51 -13.98 -13.51 -1.01
C ASP A 51 -12.58 -13.09 -1.43
N ILE A 52 -11.60 -14.00 -1.30
CA ILE A 52 -10.24 -13.81 -1.80
C ILE A 52 -10.24 -13.63 -3.33
N LYS A 53 -10.98 -14.47 -4.08
CA LYS A 53 -11.11 -14.35 -5.54
C LYS A 53 -11.80 -13.07 -5.97
N ASN A 54 -12.73 -12.57 -5.16
CA ASN A 54 -13.39 -11.28 -5.39
C ASN A 54 -12.48 -10.09 -5.04
N GLY A 55 -11.26 -10.32 -4.53
CA GLY A 55 -10.28 -9.27 -4.23
C GLY A 55 -10.60 -8.46 -2.97
N LEU A 56 -11.56 -8.91 -2.15
CA LEU A 56 -12.02 -8.18 -0.95
C LEU A 56 -10.88 -7.90 0.05
N TYR A 57 -9.87 -8.76 0.10
CA TYR A 57 -8.73 -8.62 1.01
C TYR A 57 -7.52 -7.92 0.38
N GLY A 58 -7.51 -7.64 -0.92
CA GLY A 58 -6.43 -6.94 -1.61
C GLY A 58 -6.45 -5.44 -1.36
N PHE A 59 -7.63 -4.82 -1.46
CA PHE A 59 -7.82 -3.36 -1.45
C PHE A 59 -7.29 -2.68 -0.18
N ASN A 60 -7.59 -3.22 0.99
CA ASN A 60 -7.10 -2.66 2.25
C ASN A 60 -5.58 -2.72 2.34
N GLY A 61 -4.98 -3.82 1.87
CA GLY A 61 -3.53 -3.96 1.77
C GLY A 61 -2.92 -2.89 0.87
N THR A 62 -3.52 -2.63 -0.29
CA THR A 62 -3.10 -1.57 -1.21
C THR A 62 -3.06 -0.20 -0.51
N LEU A 63 -4.16 0.20 0.14
CA LEU A 63 -4.27 1.48 0.84
C LEU A 63 -3.26 1.60 1.99
N THR A 64 -3.09 0.54 2.78
CA THR A 64 -2.10 0.52 3.86
C THR A 64 -0.68 0.68 3.32
N GLY A 65 -0.31 -0.01 2.23
CA GLY A 65 1.01 0.13 1.62
C GLY A 65 1.32 1.56 1.18
N ILE A 66 0.36 2.19 0.49
CA ILE A 66 0.46 3.60 0.05
C ILE A 66 0.58 4.53 1.26
N ALA A 67 -0.29 4.36 2.27
CA ALA A 67 -0.32 5.23 3.46
C ALA A 67 0.99 5.16 4.26
N VAL A 68 1.51 3.95 4.51
CA VAL A 68 2.78 3.75 5.21
C VAL A 68 3.93 4.40 4.45
N THR A 69 3.98 4.21 3.13
CA THR A 69 5.03 4.81 2.28
C THR A 69 4.97 6.33 2.31
N GLY A 70 3.77 6.92 2.23
CA GLY A 70 3.57 8.37 2.32
C GLY A 70 3.98 8.93 3.68
N LEU A 71 3.57 8.27 4.77
CA LEU A 71 3.95 8.67 6.13
C LEU A 71 5.46 8.63 6.32
N ILE A 72 6.14 7.56 5.92
CA ILE A 72 7.59 7.42 6.04
C ILE A 72 8.30 8.50 5.21
N THR A 73 7.89 8.69 3.96
CA THR A 73 8.48 9.69 3.06
C THR A 73 8.38 11.11 3.63
N LEU A 74 7.27 11.44 4.30
CA LEU A 74 7.07 12.75 4.92
C LEU A 74 7.80 12.90 6.26
N THR A 75 7.76 11.87 7.11
CA THR A 75 8.24 11.95 8.50
C THR A 75 9.74 11.75 8.64
N VAL A 76 10.36 10.86 7.84
CA VAL A 76 11.79 10.54 7.95
C VAL A 76 12.69 11.77 7.76
N PRO A 77 12.49 12.63 6.73
CA PRO A 77 13.31 13.83 6.58
C PRO A 77 13.18 14.79 7.76
N PHE A 78 11.97 14.93 8.31
CA PHE A 78 11.73 15.78 9.48
C PHE A 78 12.45 15.25 10.73
N VAL A 79 12.37 13.95 10.98
CA VAL A 79 13.09 13.31 12.08
C VAL A 79 14.61 13.46 11.89
N LEU A 80 15.14 13.19 10.70
CA LEU A 80 16.56 13.35 10.43
C LEU A 80 17.03 14.80 10.58
N ALA A 81 16.24 15.77 10.13
CA ALA A 81 16.56 17.19 10.27
C ALA A 81 16.61 17.62 11.75
N THR A 82 15.62 17.25 12.55
CA THR A 82 15.59 17.58 13.99
C THR A 82 16.77 16.98 14.75
N TRP A 83 17.08 15.71 14.51
CA TRP A 83 18.25 15.05 15.10
C TRP A 83 19.56 15.67 14.62
N GLY A 84 19.68 16.00 13.33
CA GLY A 84 20.84 16.68 12.77
C GLY A 84 21.10 18.04 13.45
N VAL A 85 20.07 18.85 13.65
CA VAL A 85 20.18 20.14 14.37
C VAL A 85 20.61 19.94 15.82
N LEU A 86 20.06 18.95 16.51
CA LEU A 86 20.44 18.64 17.90
C LEU A 86 21.91 18.19 18.01
N MET A 87 22.37 17.35 17.08
CA MET A 87 23.78 16.89 17.05
C MET A 87 24.74 18.04 16.74
N LEU A 88 24.38 18.94 15.81
CA LEU A 88 25.19 20.14 15.52
C LEU A 88 25.28 21.08 16.73
N LYS A 89 24.20 21.22 17.52
CA LYS A 89 24.25 21.97 18.79
C LYS A 89 25.14 21.30 19.82
N LYS A 90 25.09 19.97 19.96
CA LYS A 90 25.97 19.23 20.89
C LYS A 90 27.46 19.33 20.54
N VAL A 91 27.81 19.35 19.25
CA VAL A 91 29.22 19.40 18.79
C VAL A 91 29.83 20.80 18.97
N LYS A 92 29.01 21.85 19.03
CA LYS A 92 29.46 23.25 19.21
C LYS A 92 29.62 23.68 20.67
N ILE A 93 29.32 22.81 21.63
CA ILE A 93 29.45 23.01 23.09
C ILE A 93 30.62 22.15 23.57
#